data_AF-A0A8T3Z3V3-F1
#
_entry.id   AF-A0A8T3Z3V3-F1
#
_cell.length_a   1.000
_cell.length_b   1.000
_cell.length_c   1.000
_cell.angle_alpha   90.00
_cell.angle_beta   90.00
_cell.angle_gamma   90.00
#
_symmetry.space_group_name_H-M   'P 1'
#
loop_
_entity.id
_entity.type
_entity.pdbx_description
1 polymer ?
#
loop_
_entity_poly.entity_id
_entity_poly.type
_entity_poly.pdbx_seq_one_letter_code
_entity_poly.pdbx_strand_id
1 'polypeptide(L)'
;MSKDALNDLDELEKQNIALALWMKEFKAKKIPKGVRTRILSKKNSPEAFGERMHHRIQDLLDNPDSFTPSYRKRYEKLLEQCDSLTSIQAYALNHLLGTDSSRGYQNIPDESNIEFPRDFAPQLGYQVGWHFFVGNCRDTRRREYGILVSFYRYSLLPPEMAHNFGLTDWDNQIFEMQLAIARKGEEHLQARPFAIAWTTGLLKCSNNPFHYEAGNNRITSLGEDGLFPLRVQAWGVNQGGEEDVEMEVDLGFSSNKDFLLQGNQGCLPCCCDIGTLYYSATNLRLEPGSLLKLDGEEITFTQGKFWFDHQWGNALEPLGNSRCQVVRAASMLTKPSQSRGWDWFMAQFSDDREMTMYAPHTDKNLRYYEQTGEEPPGNMTVPVKGQIIDSEHNVVDMKGTLKVDKWVKSVKSSDPENYLVTNTWYPDRWNFQFQNMVPEDIREFTMTPIVEGGQTGYNASGAQYSEGGVHIRNSEGIFLGKGFAESVYYANALKNMFHLAGLQDTPEMRKLMEPPGPSSLLKLKSILYMAWPPHQRKLKKKLEKCLEQGLPVDFIESYFSPLPGFCSFWKQPAHRKK
;
A
#
# COMPACT_ATOMS: atom_id res chain seq x y z
N MET A 1 4.51 38.59 8.26
CA MET A 1 3.91 37.39 8.90
C MET A 1 4.59 37.21 10.24
N SER A 2 3.86 37.37 11.35
CA SER A 2 4.41 37.28 12.70
C SER A 2 4.93 35.86 12.93
N LYS A 3 5.97 35.72 13.76
CA LYS A 3 6.54 34.42 14.16
C LYS A 3 5.52 33.52 14.88
N ASP A 4 4.42 34.11 15.34
CA ASP A 4 3.38 33.46 16.12
C ASP A 4 2.44 32.62 15.24
N ALA A 5 2.27 32.95 13.96
CA ALA A 5 1.32 32.26 13.07
C ALA A 5 1.65 30.78 12.81
N LEU A 6 2.90 30.34 13.00
CA LEU A 6 3.27 28.92 12.92
C LEU A 6 2.91 28.14 14.18
N ASN A 7 2.74 28.83 15.31
CA ASN A 7 2.32 28.19 16.55
C ASN A 7 0.82 27.88 16.55
N ASP A 8 0.05 28.61 15.73
CA ASP A 8 -1.40 28.45 15.54
C ASP A 8 -1.76 27.26 14.64
N LEU A 9 -0.76 26.56 14.07
CA LEU A 9 -1.00 25.32 13.34
C LEU A 9 -1.55 24.25 14.29
N ASP A 10 -2.34 23.33 13.72
CA ASP A 10 -2.78 22.12 14.38
C ASP A 10 -1.60 21.34 14.98
N GLU A 11 -1.79 20.73 16.17
CA GLU A 11 -0.72 20.03 16.89
C GLU A 11 -0.18 18.83 16.11
N LEU A 12 -1.05 18.03 15.47
CA LEU A 12 -0.64 16.89 14.66
C LEU A 12 0.12 17.35 13.42
N GLU A 13 -0.31 18.45 12.78
CA GLU A 13 0.44 19.04 11.67
C GLU A 13 1.84 19.53 12.10
N LYS A 14 1.96 20.19 13.25
CA LYS A 14 3.25 20.60 13.83
C LYS A 14 4.15 19.41 14.08
N GLN A 15 3.64 18.36 14.70
CA GLN A 15 4.39 17.14 14.96
C GLN A 15 4.87 16.48 13.65
N ASN A 16 4.01 16.36 12.65
CA ASN A 16 4.38 15.75 11.36
C ASN A 16 5.44 16.57 10.60
N ILE A 17 5.35 17.91 10.62
CA ILE A 17 6.39 18.79 10.07
C ILE A 17 7.71 18.63 10.83
N ALA A 18 7.65 18.49 12.16
CA ALA A 18 8.84 18.27 12.98
C ALA A 18 9.52 16.94 12.62
N LEU A 19 8.75 15.85 12.52
CA LEU A 19 9.25 14.52 12.17
C LEU A 19 9.89 14.51 10.77
N ALA A 20 9.23 15.12 9.78
CA ALA A 20 9.78 15.26 8.44
C ALA A 20 11.14 15.98 8.43
N LEU A 21 11.34 16.95 9.33
CA LEU A 21 12.58 17.72 9.48
C LEU A 21 13.54 17.14 10.54
N TRP A 22 13.34 15.89 10.96
CA TRP A 22 14.16 15.19 11.96
C TRP A 22 14.27 15.96 13.29
N MET A 23 13.11 16.36 13.81
CA MET A 23 12.98 17.00 15.11
C MET A 23 11.91 16.26 15.92
N LYS A 24 12.25 15.85 17.16
CA LYS A 24 11.28 15.31 18.12
C LYS A 24 10.15 16.29 18.44
N GLU A 25 10.47 17.59 18.45
CA GLU A 25 9.56 18.67 18.80
C GLU A 25 9.55 19.74 17.72
N PHE A 26 8.37 20.30 17.47
CA PHE A 26 8.22 21.40 16.52
C PHE A 26 8.94 22.66 17.01
N LYS A 27 9.92 23.13 16.21
CA LYS A 27 10.70 24.33 16.51
C LYS A 27 10.61 25.30 15.34
N ALA A 28 9.65 26.21 15.39
CA ALA A 28 9.37 27.19 14.32
C ALA A 28 10.62 27.95 13.82
N LYS A 29 11.60 28.22 14.71
CA LYS A 29 12.87 28.90 14.37
C LYS A 29 13.80 28.05 13.49
N LYS A 30 13.70 26.72 13.55
CA LYS A 30 14.51 25.77 12.78
C LYS A 30 13.93 25.50 11.38
N ILE A 31 12.70 25.93 11.10
CA ILE A 31 12.06 25.72 9.80
C ILE A 31 12.64 26.69 8.75
N PRO A 32 13.10 26.20 7.58
CA PRO A 32 13.62 27.06 6.52
C PRO A 32 12.63 28.17 6.11
N LYS A 33 13.14 29.36 5.77
CA LYS A 33 12.28 30.53 5.45
C LYS A 33 11.31 30.25 4.30
N GLY A 34 11.77 29.59 3.23
CA GLY A 34 10.92 29.23 2.09
C GLY A 34 9.78 28.28 2.48
N VAL A 35 10.10 27.26 3.29
CA VAL A 35 9.13 26.29 3.83
C VAL A 35 8.11 26.99 4.74
N ARG A 36 8.54 27.90 5.63
CA ARG A 36 7.60 28.68 6.47
C ARG A 36 6.61 29.49 5.65
N THR A 37 7.06 30.10 4.56
CA THR A 37 6.17 30.84 3.65
C THR A 37 5.14 29.93 2.99
N ARG A 38 5.53 28.70 2.65
CA ARG A 38 4.68 27.70 2.00
C ARG A 38 3.65 27.10 2.98
N ILE A 39 4.08 26.76 4.19
CA ILE A 39 3.19 26.31 5.29
C ILE A 39 2.12 27.37 5.60
N LEU A 40 2.50 28.65 5.67
CA LEU A 40 1.57 29.76 5.93
C LEU A 40 0.83 30.25 4.68
N SER A 41 0.98 29.59 3.53
CA SER A 41 0.33 30.01 2.30
C SER A 41 -1.14 29.59 2.28
N LYS A 42 -1.98 30.36 1.57
CA LYS A 42 -3.40 30.01 1.38
C LYS A 42 -3.60 28.57 0.87
N LYS A 43 -2.70 28.08 0.00
CA LYS A 43 -2.81 26.71 -0.55
C LYS A 43 -2.74 25.63 0.53
N ASN A 44 -1.97 25.87 1.59
CA ASN A 44 -1.78 24.94 2.71
C ASN A 44 -2.74 25.23 3.88
N SER A 45 -3.68 26.18 3.77
CA SER A 45 -4.57 26.49 4.89
C SER A 45 -5.67 25.43 5.05
N PRO A 46 -6.18 25.22 6.27
CA PRO A 46 -7.27 24.28 6.51
C PRO A 46 -8.53 24.54 5.67
N GLU A 47 -8.88 25.81 5.46
CA GLU A 47 -10.02 26.21 4.62
C GLU A 47 -9.82 25.80 3.17
N ALA A 48 -8.58 25.87 2.65
CA ALA A 48 -8.30 25.49 1.28
C ALA A 48 -8.34 23.97 1.07
N PHE A 49 -7.92 23.17 2.07
CA PHE A 49 -8.13 21.72 2.05
C PHE A 49 -9.62 21.37 2.15
N GLY A 50 -10.36 22.07 3.01
CA GLY A 50 -11.82 21.99 3.13
C GLY A 50 -12.52 22.23 1.79
N GLU A 51 -12.27 23.38 1.18
CA GLU A 51 -12.83 23.79 -0.12
C GLU A 51 -12.58 22.74 -1.21
N ARG A 52 -11.34 22.23 -1.29
CA ARG A 52 -10.95 21.19 -2.25
C ARG A 52 -11.69 19.88 -2.02
N MET A 53 -11.79 19.42 -0.76
CA MET A 53 -12.52 18.20 -0.41
C MET A 53 -14.03 18.36 -0.66
N HIS A 54 -14.61 19.51 -0.30
CA HIS A 54 -16.00 19.83 -0.59
C HIS A 54 -16.26 19.72 -2.10
N HIS A 55 -15.46 20.39 -2.92
CA HIS A 55 -15.59 20.34 -4.37
C HIS A 55 -15.44 18.91 -4.92
N ARG A 56 -14.49 18.14 -4.38
CA ARG A 56 -14.29 16.74 -4.76
C ARG A 56 -15.52 15.88 -4.50
N ILE A 57 -16.08 15.97 -3.29
CA ILE A 57 -17.26 15.17 -2.91
C ILE A 57 -18.49 15.63 -3.68
N GLN A 58 -18.64 16.93 -3.91
CA GLN A 58 -19.73 17.49 -4.71
C GLN A 58 -19.68 17.00 -6.16
N ASP A 59 -18.50 16.94 -6.79
CA ASP A 59 -18.34 16.37 -8.13
C ASP A 59 -18.76 14.89 -8.19
N LEU A 60 -18.43 14.08 -7.16
CA LEU A 60 -18.86 12.69 -7.07
C LEU A 60 -20.39 12.56 -6.93
N LEU A 61 -21.02 13.47 -6.20
CA LEU A 61 -22.49 13.53 -6.04
C LEU A 61 -23.21 13.91 -7.33
N ASP A 62 -22.70 14.92 -8.04
CA ASP A 62 -23.35 15.51 -9.22
C ASP A 62 -23.15 14.64 -10.46
N ASN A 63 -22.03 13.92 -10.52
CA ASN A 63 -21.65 13.12 -11.67
C ASN A 63 -21.47 11.63 -11.31
N PRO A 64 -22.49 10.91 -10.82
CA PRO A 64 -22.31 9.52 -10.40
C PRO A 64 -21.95 8.61 -11.58
N ASP A 65 -21.04 7.67 -11.35
CA ASP A 65 -20.71 6.64 -12.35
C ASP A 65 -21.93 5.80 -12.71
N SER A 66 -22.09 5.50 -14.00
CA SER A 66 -23.13 4.57 -14.45
C SER A 66 -22.89 3.17 -13.87
N PHE A 67 -23.98 2.49 -13.47
CA PHE A 67 -23.93 1.15 -12.86
C PHE A 67 -23.13 1.07 -11.56
N THR A 68 -23.17 2.14 -10.75
CA THR A 68 -22.57 2.20 -9.42
C THR A 68 -23.65 2.40 -8.35
N PRO A 69 -23.61 1.68 -7.22
CA PRO A 69 -24.50 1.93 -6.09
C PRO A 69 -24.36 3.36 -5.57
N SER A 70 -25.44 3.95 -5.08
CA SER A 70 -25.41 5.36 -4.67
C SER A 70 -24.71 5.53 -3.33
N TYR A 71 -23.67 6.37 -3.31
CA TYR A 71 -23.00 6.87 -2.11
C TYR A 71 -23.58 8.19 -1.59
N ARG A 72 -24.74 8.62 -2.12
CA ARG A 72 -25.33 9.95 -1.84
C ARG A 72 -25.37 10.31 -0.36
N LYS A 73 -25.97 9.45 0.48
CA LYS A 73 -26.09 9.69 1.93
C LYS A 73 -24.74 9.80 2.63
N ARG A 74 -23.76 9.00 2.19
CA ARG A 74 -22.39 9.06 2.71
C ARG A 74 -21.77 10.40 2.36
N TYR A 75 -21.85 10.81 1.10
CA TYR A 75 -21.27 12.05 0.61
C TYR A 75 -21.93 13.30 1.19
N GLU A 76 -23.25 13.34 1.27
CA GLU A 76 -23.98 14.41 1.96
C GLU A 76 -23.51 14.53 3.42
N LYS A 77 -23.30 13.41 4.11
CA LYS A 77 -22.79 13.42 5.49
C LYS A 77 -21.33 13.89 5.59
N LEU A 78 -20.47 13.48 4.68
CA LEU A 78 -19.06 13.89 4.67
C LEU A 78 -18.89 15.38 4.31
N LEU A 79 -19.77 15.92 3.45
CA LEU A 79 -19.76 17.36 3.11
C LEU A 79 -19.97 18.27 4.32
N GLU A 80 -20.73 17.82 5.33
CA GLU A 80 -20.93 18.55 6.59
C GLU A 80 -19.63 18.79 7.38
N GLN A 81 -18.51 18.20 6.96
CA GLN A 81 -17.22 18.26 7.64
C GLN A 81 -16.15 18.98 6.80
N CYS A 82 -16.49 19.46 5.60
CA CYS A 82 -15.52 20.01 4.65
C CYS A 82 -15.32 21.52 4.76
N ASP A 83 -15.85 22.21 5.77
CA ASP A 83 -15.67 23.66 5.91
C ASP A 83 -14.19 24.04 6.16
N SER A 84 -13.49 23.23 6.96
CA SER A 84 -12.08 23.42 7.29
C SER A 84 -11.47 22.08 7.67
N LEU A 85 -10.37 21.71 7.02
CA LEU A 85 -9.73 20.41 7.19
C LEU A 85 -8.21 20.59 7.27
N THR A 86 -7.55 19.99 8.26
CA THR A 86 -6.10 19.83 8.19
C THR A 86 -5.72 18.93 7.00
N SER A 87 -4.45 18.96 6.60
CA SER A 87 -3.96 18.07 5.53
C SER A 87 -4.17 16.58 5.85
N ILE A 88 -4.05 16.20 7.13
CA ILE A 88 -4.29 14.83 7.61
C ILE A 88 -5.77 14.47 7.57
N GLN A 89 -6.65 15.38 8.01
CA GLN A 89 -8.10 15.15 7.93
C GLN A 89 -8.55 14.97 6.47
N ALA A 90 -8.04 15.79 5.55
CA ALA A 90 -8.32 15.65 4.12
C ALA A 90 -7.76 14.34 3.53
N TYR A 91 -6.62 13.88 4.02
CA TYR A 91 -6.04 12.59 3.63
C TYR A 91 -6.85 11.39 4.14
N ALA A 92 -7.25 11.40 5.41
CA ALA A 92 -8.07 10.36 6.01
C ALA A 92 -9.49 10.32 5.40
N LEU A 93 -10.11 11.48 5.14
CA LEU A 93 -11.42 11.56 4.48
C LEU A 93 -11.41 10.94 3.07
N ASN A 94 -10.32 11.08 2.33
CA ASN A 94 -10.15 10.45 1.02
C ASN A 94 -10.29 8.92 1.08
N HIS A 95 -9.88 8.29 2.18
CA HIS A 95 -9.98 6.84 2.38
C HIS A 95 -11.39 6.37 2.74
N LEU A 96 -12.30 7.29 3.07
CA LEU A 96 -13.70 7.02 3.43
C LEU A 96 -14.67 7.18 2.24
N LEU A 97 -14.18 7.69 1.11
CA LEU A 97 -14.99 7.86 -0.10
C LEU A 97 -15.44 6.51 -0.70
N GLY A 98 -16.44 6.53 -1.57
CA GLY A 98 -16.97 5.35 -2.25
C GLY A 98 -16.04 4.82 -3.34
N THR A 99 -16.42 3.73 -4.00
CA THR A 99 -15.58 3.12 -5.05
C THR A 99 -15.48 3.98 -6.32
N ASP A 100 -16.36 4.96 -6.51
CA ASP A 100 -16.25 6.00 -7.53
C ASP A 100 -15.17 7.06 -7.21
N SER A 101 -14.56 7.02 -6.03
CA SER A 101 -13.45 7.91 -5.64
C SER A 101 -12.21 7.78 -6.53
N SER A 102 -12.02 6.66 -7.22
CA SER A 102 -10.90 6.53 -8.15
C SER A 102 -11.08 7.39 -9.40
N ARG A 103 -12.22 8.05 -9.64
CA ARG A 103 -12.57 8.79 -10.87
C ARG A 103 -11.76 10.07 -11.09
N GLY A 104 -11.29 10.25 -12.33
CA GLY A 104 -10.57 11.44 -12.79
C GLY A 104 -9.05 11.34 -12.70
N TYR A 105 -8.51 10.36 -11.99
CA TYR A 105 -7.07 10.06 -12.02
C TYR A 105 -6.66 9.45 -13.37
N GLN A 106 -5.36 9.53 -13.68
CA GLN A 106 -4.78 8.98 -14.90
C GLN A 106 -5.12 7.50 -15.05
N ASN A 107 -5.60 7.11 -16.24
CA ASN A 107 -5.94 5.73 -16.54
C ASN A 107 -4.70 4.84 -16.51
N ILE A 108 -4.84 3.66 -15.89
CA ILE A 108 -3.83 2.60 -16.03
C ILE A 108 -3.86 2.12 -17.48
N PRO A 109 -2.71 2.05 -18.16
CA PRO A 109 -2.67 1.58 -19.53
C PRO A 109 -3.10 0.12 -19.61
N ASP A 110 -3.59 -0.26 -20.78
CA ASP A 110 -4.13 -1.59 -21.05
C ASP A 110 -3.02 -2.68 -21.09
N GLU A 111 -1.75 -2.26 -21.14
CA GLU A 111 -0.49 -3.01 -21.06
C GLU A 111 0.55 -2.14 -20.32
N SER A 112 1.56 -2.76 -19.71
CA SER A 112 2.62 -2.05 -19.00
C SER A 112 3.41 -1.13 -19.94
N ASN A 113 3.68 0.09 -19.48
CA ASN A 113 4.49 1.07 -20.19
C ASN A 113 5.69 1.53 -19.37
N ILE A 114 6.14 0.71 -18.41
CA ILE A 114 7.24 1.05 -17.50
C ILE A 114 8.52 1.32 -18.30
N GLU A 115 9.18 2.45 -18.03
CA GLU A 115 10.38 2.90 -18.72
C GLU A 115 11.37 3.52 -17.73
N PHE A 116 12.64 3.14 -17.85
CA PHE A 116 13.73 3.68 -17.03
C PHE A 116 14.60 4.64 -17.84
N PRO A 117 15.03 5.79 -17.27
CA PRO A 117 14.94 6.18 -15.85
C PRO A 117 13.65 6.92 -15.45
N ARG A 118 12.72 7.16 -16.40
CA ARG A 118 11.48 7.93 -16.17
C ARG A 118 10.73 7.46 -14.92
N ASP A 119 10.55 6.15 -14.77
CA ASP A 119 9.74 5.54 -13.72
C ASP A 119 10.52 5.20 -12.46
N PHE A 120 11.69 5.81 -12.25
CA PHE A 120 12.24 5.96 -10.90
C PHE A 120 11.44 7.00 -10.10
N ALA A 121 10.88 8.03 -10.75
CA ALA A 121 10.07 9.06 -10.09
C ALA A 121 8.72 8.55 -9.58
N PRO A 122 8.18 9.16 -8.50
CA PRO A 122 6.79 8.97 -8.12
C PRO A 122 5.84 9.47 -9.23
N GLN A 123 4.75 8.72 -9.44
CA GLN A 123 3.89 8.85 -10.61
C GLN A 123 2.60 9.65 -10.28
N LEU A 124 2.73 10.97 -10.31
CA LEU A 124 1.77 11.91 -9.69
C LEU A 124 0.36 11.93 -10.29
N GLY A 125 0.20 11.46 -11.53
CA GLY A 125 -1.10 11.40 -12.21
C GLY A 125 -2.05 10.33 -11.66
N TYR A 126 -1.51 9.33 -10.96
CA TYR A 126 -2.29 8.24 -10.37
C TYR A 126 -2.70 8.56 -8.92
N GLN A 127 -3.60 7.76 -8.36
CA GLN A 127 -4.14 7.98 -7.01
C GLN A 127 -3.12 7.68 -5.90
N VAL A 128 -2.37 6.58 -6.02
CA VAL A 128 -1.46 6.06 -4.99
C VAL A 128 -0.14 5.56 -5.58
N GLY A 129 0.94 5.60 -4.80
CA GLY A 129 2.15 4.84 -5.10
C GLY A 129 3.18 4.89 -3.98
N TRP A 130 4.23 4.08 -4.07
CA TRP A 130 5.24 3.99 -3.03
C TRP A 130 6.61 3.56 -3.54
N HIS A 131 7.66 3.99 -2.84
CA HIS A 131 9.02 3.45 -2.92
C HIS A 131 9.33 2.73 -1.61
N PHE A 132 9.43 1.43 -1.68
CA PHE A 132 9.41 0.56 -0.51
C PHE A 132 10.66 -0.30 -0.43
N PHE A 133 11.42 -0.18 0.65
CA PHE A 133 12.68 -0.88 0.88
C PHE A 133 12.56 -1.75 2.11
N VAL A 134 12.74 -3.06 1.94
CA VAL A 134 12.76 -4.02 3.03
C VAL A 134 13.89 -4.99 2.95
N GLY A 135 14.41 -5.42 4.08
CA GLY A 135 15.52 -6.35 4.07
C GLY A 135 15.97 -6.79 5.43
N ASN A 136 16.91 -7.74 5.39
CA ASN A 136 17.54 -8.25 6.59
C ASN A 136 19.04 -7.93 6.55
N CYS A 137 19.57 -7.42 7.65
CA CYS A 137 20.97 -7.07 7.78
C CYS A 137 21.59 -7.64 9.06
N ARG A 138 22.93 -7.60 9.12
CA ARG A 138 23.72 -8.07 10.24
C ARG A 138 24.83 -7.07 10.55
N ASP A 139 25.00 -6.77 11.83
CA ASP A 139 26.02 -5.84 12.31
C ASP A 139 27.39 -6.50 12.53
N THR A 140 28.36 -5.70 12.99
CA THR A 140 29.72 -6.16 13.35
C THR A 140 29.74 -7.17 14.51
N ARG A 141 28.70 -7.19 15.35
CA ARG A 141 28.53 -8.10 16.49
C ARG A 141 27.70 -9.34 16.14
N ARG A 142 27.35 -9.51 14.86
CA ARG A 142 26.51 -10.59 14.33
C ARG A 142 25.05 -10.56 14.80
N ARG A 143 24.57 -9.43 15.33
CA ARG A 143 23.14 -9.20 15.63
C ARG A 143 22.37 -9.04 14.33
N GLU A 144 21.19 -9.63 14.25
CA GLU A 144 20.34 -9.63 13.06
C GLU A 144 19.22 -8.61 13.19
N TYR A 145 18.93 -7.93 12.09
CA TYR A 145 17.90 -6.89 12.01
C TYR A 145 17.03 -7.08 10.78
N GLY A 146 15.74 -6.76 10.90
CA GLY A 146 14.83 -6.49 9.80
C GLY A 146 14.59 -4.97 9.74
N ILE A 147 14.63 -4.39 8.54
CA ILE A 147 14.42 -2.96 8.33
C ILE A 147 13.38 -2.76 7.23
N LEU A 148 12.48 -1.82 7.47
CA LEU A 148 11.50 -1.29 6.53
C LEU A 148 11.65 0.21 6.40
N VAL A 149 11.67 0.71 5.17
CA VAL A 149 11.57 2.14 4.83
C VAL A 149 10.59 2.29 3.67
N SER A 150 9.49 3.02 3.87
CA SER A 150 8.49 3.28 2.83
C SER A 150 8.26 4.76 2.64
N PHE A 151 8.44 5.21 1.40
CA PHE A 151 8.05 6.54 0.93
C PHE A 151 6.74 6.38 0.18
N TYR A 152 5.63 6.55 0.89
CA TYR A 152 4.28 6.42 0.33
C TYR A 152 3.77 7.78 -0.12
N ARG A 153 2.97 7.82 -1.18
CA ARG A 153 2.32 9.04 -1.66
C ARG A 153 0.88 8.81 -2.08
N TYR A 154 0.07 9.85 -1.91
CA TYR A 154 -1.33 9.86 -2.30
C TYR A 154 -1.73 11.20 -2.94
N SER A 155 -2.48 11.16 -4.04
CA SER A 155 -3.02 12.36 -4.72
C SER A 155 -4.40 12.70 -4.16
N LEU A 156 -4.55 13.86 -3.48
CA LEU A 156 -5.82 14.24 -2.83
C LEU A 156 -6.97 14.48 -3.81
N LEU A 157 -6.67 14.99 -5.00
CA LEU A 157 -7.64 15.26 -6.07
C LEU A 157 -7.20 14.60 -7.37
N PRO A 158 -8.13 14.33 -8.30
CA PRO A 158 -7.79 14.14 -9.71
C PRO A 158 -6.91 15.29 -10.25
N PRO A 159 -5.90 15.03 -11.10
CA PRO A 159 -4.96 16.06 -11.55
C PRO A 159 -5.62 17.30 -12.18
N GLU A 160 -6.59 17.11 -13.08
CA GLU A 160 -7.32 18.22 -13.72
C GLU A 160 -8.08 19.08 -12.70
N MET A 161 -8.69 18.44 -11.70
CA MET A 161 -9.38 19.14 -10.61
C MET A 161 -8.39 19.93 -9.76
N ALA A 162 -7.21 19.37 -9.46
CA ALA A 162 -6.17 20.07 -8.73
C ALA A 162 -5.68 21.32 -9.47
N HIS A 163 -5.50 21.24 -10.80
CA HIS A 163 -5.10 22.37 -11.63
C HIS A 163 -6.11 23.51 -11.61
N ASN A 164 -7.42 23.21 -11.52
CA ASN A 164 -8.46 24.23 -11.38
C ASN A 164 -8.36 25.03 -10.07
N PHE A 165 -7.78 24.44 -9.02
CA PHE A 165 -7.43 25.14 -7.78
C PHE A 165 -6.05 25.82 -7.82
N GLY A 166 -5.40 25.84 -8.99
CA GLY A 166 -4.06 26.39 -9.19
C GLY A 166 -2.96 25.58 -8.51
N LEU A 167 -3.21 24.31 -8.18
CA LEU A 167 -2.20 23.38 -7.66
C LEU A 167 -1.38 22.82 -8.83
N THR A 168 -0.08 22.63 -8.62
CA THR A 168 0.73 21.77 -9.48
C THR A 168 0.46 20.30 -9.17
N ASP A 169 0.90 19.38 -10.02
CA ASP A 169 0.83 17.93 -9.74
C ASP A 169 1.49 17.57 -8.41
N TRP A 170 2.58 18.29 -8.09
CA TRP A 170 3.27 18.19 -6.81
C TRP A 170 2.46 18.74 -5.65
N ASP A 171 1.90 19.95 -5.75
CA ASP A 171 1.09 20.57 -4.68
C ASP A 171 -0.09 19.67 -4.24
N ASN A 172 -0.59 18.81 -5.13
CA ASN A 172 -1.74 17.92 -4.90
C ASN A 172 -1.42 16.64 -4.08
N GLN A 173 -0.15 16.39 -3.78
CA GLN A 173 0.26 15.14 -3.15
C GLN A 173 0.31 15.26 -1.61
N ILE A 174 0.01 14.15 -0.95
CA ILE A 174 0.43 13.83 0.43
C ILE A 174 1.60 12.86 0.33
N PHE A 175 2.60 13.08 1.17
CA PHE A 175 3.66 12.11 1.43
C PHE A 175 3.46 11.51 2.81
N GLU A 176 3.69 10.21 2.91
CA GLU A 176 3.67 9.45 4.15
C GLU A 176 4.98 8.67 4.30
N MET A 177 5.55 8.74 5.51
CA MET A 177 6.75 7.98 5.87
C MET A 177 6.40 6.80 6.76
N GLN A 178 6.98 5.65 6.43
CA GLN A 178 7.01 4.49 7.32
C GLN A 178 8.46 4.05 7.52
N LEU A 179 8.83 3.84 8.78
CA LEU A 179 10.12 3.33 9.18
C LEU A 179 9.89 2.31 10.29
N ALA A 180 10.38 1.09 10.11
CA ALA A 180 10.31 0.07 11.14
C ALA A 180 11.60 -0.74 11.23
N ILE A 181 11.96 -1.12 12.46
CA ILE A 181 13.17 -1.85 12.79
C ILE A 181 12.81 -2.97 13.76
N ALA A 182 13.21 -4.18 13.43
CA ALA A 182 13.16 -5.32 14.33
C ALA A 182 14.57 -5.83 14.57
N ARG A 183 15.04 -5.81 15.82
CA ARG A 183 16.21 -6.61 16.21
C ARG A 183 15.73 -8.00 16.60
N LYS A 184 16.36 -9.05 16.06
CA LYS A 184 15.94 -10.43 16.30
C LYS A 184 15.84 -10.77 17.78
N GLY A 185 14.72 -11.35 18.19
CA GLY A 185 14.42 -11.74 19.57
C GLY A 185 14.06 -10.58 20.50
N GLU A 186 14.06 -9.35 20.00
CA GLU A 186 13.56 -8.17 20.72
C GLU A 186 12.18 -7.77 20.16
N GLU A 187 11.80 -6.52 20.35
CA GLU A 187 10.55 -5.95 19.88
C GLU A 187 10.67 -5.41 18.44
N HIS A 188 9.56 -5.47 17.70
CA HIS A 188 9.38 -4.71 16.46
C HIS A 188 9.04 -3.25 16.80
N LEU A 189 9.90 -2.33 16.38
CA LEU A 189 9.73 -0.89 16.60
C LEU A 189 9.30 -0.24 15.29
N GLN A 190 8.12 0.37 15.28
CA GLN A 190 7.71 1.29 14.22
C GLN A 190 7.97 2.73 14.71
N ALA A 191 8.59 3.56 13.89
CA ALA A 191 8.48 5.00 14.10
C ALA A 191 7.02 5.39 13.93
N ARG A 192 6.56 6.38 14.70
CA ARG A 192 5.27 6.99 14.47
C ARG A 192 5.12 7.37 12.99
N PRO A 193 4.12 6.83 12.28
CA PRO A 193 3.88 7.21 10.90
C PRO A 193 3.43 8.67 10.86
N PHE A 194 3.96 9.40 9.89
CA PHE A 194 3.61 10.80 9.68
C PHE A 194 3.31 11.05 8.21
N ALA A 195 2.45 12.03 7.97
CA ALA A 195 2.15 12.51 6.64
C ALA A 195 2.23 14.03 6.55
N ILE A 196 2.69 14.53 5.42
CA ILE A 196 2.79 15.97 5.12
C ILE A 196 2.30 16.25 3.71
N ALA A 197 1.59 17.37 3.55
CA ALA A 197 1.21 17.84 2.23
C ALA A 197 2.39 18.49 1.50
N TRP A 198 2.47 18.31 0.19
CA TRP A 198 3.47 18.96 -0.65
C TRP A 198 3.32 20.48 -0.72
N THR A 199 2.15 21.01 -0.40
CA THR A 199 1.94 22.45 -0.22
C THR A 199 2.84 23.07 0.85
N THR A 200 3.36 22.28 1.81
CA THR A 200 4.36 22.72 2.81
C THR A 200 5.70 23.11 2.19
N GLY A 201 6.00 22.65 0.97
CA GLY A 201 7.29 22.87 0.29
C GLY A 201 8.45 22.03 0.84
N LEU A 202 8.14 20.97 1.60
CA LEU A 202 9.13 20.04 2.15
C LEU A 202 9.54 18.93 1.18
N LEU A 203 8.96 18.88 -0.02
CA LEU A 203 9.15 17.75 -0.92
C LEU A 203 9.79 18.18 -2.23
N LYS A 204 10.72 17.36 -2.71
CA LYS A 204 11.49 17.61 -3.94
C LYS A 204 11.75 16.30 -4.65
N CYS A 205 11.74 16.32 -5.98
CA CYS A 205 12.13 15.17 -6.77
C CYS A 205 12.87 15.63 -8.05
N SER A 206 13.87 14.86 -8.46
CA SER A 206 14.50 14.90 -9.79
C SER A 206 14.79 13.48 -10.27
N ASN A 207 14.93 13.28 -11.58
CA ASN A 207 15.19 11.95 -12.16
C ASN A 207 16.61 11.76 -12.72
N ASN A 208 17.37 12.83 -12.95
CA ASN A 208 18.71 12.75 -13.55
C ASN A 208 19.69 13.68 -12.80
N PRO A 209 20.39 13.19 -11.75
CA PRO A 209 20.21 11.87 -11.13
C PRO A 209 18.88 11.76 -10.37
N PHE A 210 18.44 10.53 -10.12
CA PHE A 210 17.25 10.28 -9.32
C PHE A 210 17.46 10.77 -7.89
N HIS A 211 16.54 11.59 -7.40
CA HIS A 211 16.53 12.10 -6.05
C HIS A 211 15.09 12.34 -5.64
N TYR A 212 14.69 11.85 -4.46
CA TYR A 212 13.38 12.07 -3.87
C TYR A 212 13.55 12.43 -2.39
N GLU A 213 13.15 13.64 -2.01
CA GLU A 213 13.28 14.19 -0.66
C GLU A 213 11.90 14.53 -0.07
N ALA A 214 11.71 14.19 1.20
CA ALA A 214 10.59 14.59 2.03
C ALA A 214 11.10 15.07 3.40
N GLY A 215 11.28 16.39 3.50
CA GLY A 215 12.00 17.03 4.59
C GLY A 215 13.47 16.62 4.58
N ASN A 216 13.91 15.89 5.61
CA ASN A 216 15.26 15.36 5.72
C ASN A 216 15.36 13.87 5.34
N ASN A 217 14.23 13.24 5.05
CA ASN A 217 14.20 11.87 4.52
C ASN A 217 14.45 11.90 3.02
N ARG A 218 15.29 11.01 2.50
CA ARG A 218 15.66 11.03 1.09
C ARG A 218 16.04 9.67 0.52
N ILE A 219 15.77 9.53 -0.77
CA ILE A 219 16.30 8.49 -1.65
C ILE A 219 17.14 9.22 -2.70
N THR A 220 18.41 8.88 -2.84
CA THR A 220 19.33 9.56 -3.76
C THR A 220 20.13 8.53 -4.55
N SER A 221 19.97 8.51 -5.87
CA SER A 221 20.90 7.82 -6.75
C SER A 221 22.23 8.57 -6.78
N LEU A 222 23.32 7.83 -6.74
CA LEU A 222 24.69 8.33 -6.85
C LEU A 222 25.21 8.25 -8.30
N GLY A 223 24.41 7.72 -9.24
CA GLY A 223 24.68 7.69 -10.68
C GLY A 223 23.76 8.63 -11.46
N GLU A 224 24.21 9.15 -12.61
CA GLU A 224 23.44 10.10 -13.43
C GLU A 224 22.26 9.45 -14.17
N ASP A 225 22.47 8.30 -14.81
CA ASP A 225 21.48 7.64 -15.69
C ASP A 225 20.90 6.33 -15.11
N GLY A 226 21.34 5.92 -13.92
CA GLY A 226 20.92 4.69 -13.25
C GLY A 226 20.33 4.94 -11.87
N LEU A 227 19.59 3.97 -11.34
CA LEU A 227 19.09 4.03 -9.96
C LEU A 227 20.19 3.72 -8.94
N PHE A 228 21.10 2.81 -9.27
CA PHE A 228 22.16 2.34 -8.36
C PHE A 228 23.54 2.88 -8.78
N PRO A 229 24.45 3.14 -7.83
CA PRO A 229 24.29 2.99 -6.38
C PRO A 229 23.27 3.97 -5.79
N LEU A 230 22.50 3.53 -4.80
CA LEU A 230 21.38 4.27 -4.22
C LEU A 230 21.62 4.48 -2.73
N ARG A 231 21.31 5.65 -2.18
CA ARG A 231 21.35 5.91 -0.73
C ARG A 231 19.96 6.28 -0.22
N VAL A 232 19.52 5.60 0.83
CA VAL A 232 18.22 5.80 1.49
C VAL A 232 18.45 6.23 2.93
N GLN A 233 17.88 7.37 3.30
CA GLN A 233 17.98 7.94 4.64
C GLN A 233 16.60 8.28 5.19
N ALA A 234 16.30 7.79 6.38
CA ALA A 234 15.04 8.04 7.07
C ALA A 234 15.25 8.12 8.58
N TRP A 235 14.41 8.91 9.25
CA TRP A 235 14.42 9.04 10.71
C TRP A 235 12.98 9.11 11.24
N GLY A 236 12.80 8.62 12.46
CA GLY A 236 11.56 8.74 13.19
C GLY A 236 11.71 8.38 14.66
N VAL A 237 10.60 8.47 15.39
CA VAL A 237 10.55 8.21 16.84
C VAL A 237 9.40 7.25 17.10
N ASN A 238 9.67 6.17 17.83
CA ASN A 238 8.61 5.34 18.41
C ASN A 238 8.24 5.92 19.78
N GLN A 239 6.95 6.21 20.00
CA GLN A 239 6.42 6.82 21.21
C GLN A 239 5.37 5.93 21.89
N GLY A 240 5.40 4.63 21.57
CA GLY A 240 4.45 3.64 22.06
C GLY A 240 4.82 3.02 23.41
N GLY A 241 6.07 3.18 23.83
CA GLY A 241 6.63 2.64 25.07
C GLY A 241 6.64 3.63 26.22
N GLU A 242 7.33 3.26 27.30
CA GLU A 242 7.56 4.16 28.46
C GLU A 242 8.46 5.34 28.11
N GLU A 243 9.39 5.14 27.17
CA GLU A 243 10.34 6.15 26.68
C GLU A 243 10.28 6.23 25.15
N ASP A 244 10.57 7.41 24.62
CA ASP A 244 10.73 7.63 23.18
C ASP A 244 11.98 6.89 22.67
N VAL A 245 11.84 6.11 21.60
CA VAL A 245 12.96 5.46 20.93
C VAL A 245 13.22 6.11 19.58
N GLU A 246 14.36 6.79 19.44
CA GLU A 246 14.79 7.38 18.16
C GLU A 246 15.40 6.34 17.23
N MET A 247 15.07 6.45 15.95
CA MET A 247 15.48 5.52 14.90
C MET A 247 15.98 6.31 13.68
N GLU A 248 17.21 6.07 13.25
CA GLU A 248 17.80 6.66 12.04
C GLU A 248 18.42 5.56 11.19
N VAL A 249 18.08 5.50 9.90
CA VAL A 249 18.76 4.62 8.95
C VAL A 249 19.50 5.42 7.90
N ASP A 250 20.68 4.94 7.53
CA ASP A 250 21.47 5.42 6.41
C ASP A 250 22.01 4.22 5.64
N LEU A 251 21.32 3.87 4.57
CA LEU A 251 21.52 2.62 3.84
C LEU A 251 22.00 2.93 2.43
N GLY A 252 23.18 2.44 2.07
CA GLY A 252 23.66 2.41 0.70
C GLY A 252 23.32 1.07 0.06
N PHE A 253 22.84 1.09 -1.19
CA PHE A 253 22.49 -0.10 -1.96
C PHE A 253 23.20 -0.11 -3.31
N SER A 254 23.62 -1.30 -3.72
CA SER A 254 24.01 -1.58 -5.10
C SER A 254 23.22 -2.75 -5.67
N SER A 255 23.00 -2.69 -6.98
CA SER A 255 22.47 -3.78 -7.77
C SER A 255 23.17 -3.78 -9.12
N ASN A 256 23.42 -4.97 -9.64
CA ASN A 256 23.88 -5.23 -11.00
C ASN A 256 22.85 -6.04 -11.80
N LYS A 257 21.64 -6.18 -11.27
CA LYS A 257 20.54 -6.93 -11.89
C LYS A 257 19.56 -5.99 -12.56
N ASP A 258 18.94 -6.47 -13.63
CA ASP A 258 17.76 -5.84 -14.21
C ASP A 258 16.59 -5.85 -13.22
N PHE A 259 15.67 -4.91 -13.38
CA PHE A 259 14.45 -4.86 -12.58
C PHE A 259 13.53 -6.03 -12.90
N LEU A 260 12.94 -6.62 -11.86
CA LEU A 260 11.86 -7.59 -12.01
C LEU A 260 10.56 -6.82 -12.32
N LEU A 261 10.02 -7.00 -13.51
CA LEU A 261 8.67 -6.53 -13.83
C LEU A 261 7.64 -7.47 -13.21
N GLN A 262 6.91 -6.98 -12.21
CA GLN A 262 6.00 -7.79 -11.39
C GLN A 262 4.72 -8.17 -12.13
N GLY A 263 4.11 -9.29 -11.73
CA GLY A 263 2.86 -9.75 -12.35
C GLY A 263 3.03 -9.97 -13.85
N ASN A 264 2.12 -9.42 -14.66
CA ASN A 264 2.24 -9.53 -16.11
C ASN A 264 3.05 -8.36 -16.69
N GLN A 265 4.37 -8.52 -16.81
CA GLN A 265 5.28 -7.52 -17.38
C GLN A 265 5.16 -6.13 -16.71
N GLY A 266 4.84 -6.10 -15.42
CA GLY A 266 4.67 -4.89 -14.62
C GLY A 266 3.21 -4.58 -14.26
N CYS A 267 2.23 -5.29 -14.83
CA CYS A 267 0.82 -5.08 -14.54
C CYS A 267 0.29 -5.97 -13.41
N LEU A 268 -0.41 -5.38 -12.44
CA LEU A 268 -1.01 -6.11 -11.31
C LEU A 268 -2.37 -5.54 -10.82
N PRO A 269 -3.49 -5.93 -11.43
CA PRO A 269 -3.66 -6.20 -12.86
C PRO A 269 -3.91 -4.89 -13.62
N CYS A 270 -3.47 -4.75 -14.87
CA CYS A 270 -3.90 -3.64 -15.72
C CYS A 270 -5.24 -4.00 -16.40
N CYS A 271 -6.36 -3.63 -15.79
CA CYS A 271 -7.68 -4.07 -16.28
C CYS A 271 -8.69 -2.94 -16.22
N CYS A 272 -9.26 -2.58 -17.37
CA CYS A 272 -10.30 -1.57 -17.45
C CYS A 272 -9.90 -0.26 -16.77
N ASP A 273 -8.70 0.19 -17.14
CA ASP A 273 -8.07 1.45 -16.75
C ASP A 273 -7.81 1.61 -15.24
N ILE A 274 -7.91 0.52 -14.47
CA ILE A 274 -7.59 0.45 -13.03
C ILE A 274 -6.54 -0.64 -12.75
N GLY A 275 -6.03 -0.63 -11.52
CA GLY A 275 -4.98 -1.51 -11.02
C GLY A 275 -3.65 -0.78 -10.88
N THR A 276 -2.53 -1.50 -10.99
CA THR A 276 -1.21 -0.93 -10.74
C THR A 276 -0.16 -1.33 -11.76
N LEU A 277 0.85 -0.46 -11.90
CA LEU A 277 2.13 -0.73 -12.52
C LEU A 277 3.17 -0.94 -11.41
N TYR A 278 4.03 -1.94 -11.56
CA TYR A 278 4.87 -2.46 -10.47
C TYR A 278 6.16 -3.10 -10.99
N TYR A 279 7.29 -2.70 -10.44
CA TYR A 279 8.56 -3.41 -10.60
C TYR A 279 9.34 -3.47 -9.28
N SER A 280 10.33 -4.35 -9.25
CA SER A 280 11.21 -4.53 -8.10
C SER A 280 12.69 -4.54 -8.48
N ALA A 281 13.54 -4.03 -7.58
CA ALA A 281 14.96 -4.37 -7.58
C ALA A 281 15.23 -5.38 -6.47
N THR A 282 15.76 -6.53 -6.85
CA THR A 282 15.87 -7.71 -5.98
C THR A 282 17.35 -7.98 -5.65
N ASN A 283 17.63 -8.73 -4.58
CA ASN A 283 18.97 -9.01 -4.08
C ASN A 283 19.87 -7.77 -3.93
N LEU A 284 19.31 -6.65 -3.44
CA LEU A 284 20.07 -5.43 -3.22
C LEU A 284 21.16 -5.67 -2.18
N ARG A 285 22.40 -5.38 -2.56
CA ARG A 285 23.56 -5.51 -1.68
C ARG A 285 23.71 -4.24 -0.88
N LEU A 286 23.93 -4.41 0.43
CA LEU A 286 24.18 -3.30 1.32
C LEU A 286 25.64 -2.82 1.15
N GLU A 287 25.83 -1.54 0.84
CA GLU A 287 27.14 -0.92 0.65
C GLU A 287 27.86 -0.67 1.99
N PRO A 288 29.21 -0.73 2.01
CA PRO A 288 29.99 -0.35 3.18
C PRO A 288 29.67 1.07 3.66
N GLY A 289 29.63 1.25 4.98
CA GLY A 289 29.24 2.53 5.61
C GLY A 289 27.75 2.67 5.88
N SER A 290 26.93 1.69 5.46
CA SER A 290 25.52 1.63 5.87
C SER A 290 25.39 1.40 7.37
N LEU A 291 24.53 2.17 8.03
CA LEU A 291 24.37 2.16 9.47
C LEU A 291 22.92 2.38 9.92
N LEU A 292 22.69 2.01 11.18
CA LEU A 292 21.49 2.30 11.95
C LEU A 292 21.91 3.05 13.21
N LYS A 293 21.25 4.15 13.57
CA LYS A 293 21.27 4.68 14.93
C LYS A 293 19.96 4.31 15.61
N LEU A 294 20.05 3.54 16.69
CA LEU A 294 18.89 3.11 17.46
C LEU A 294 19.11 3.51 18.91
N ASP A 295 18.31 4.46 19.39
CA ASP A 295 18.39 4.98 20.76
C ASP A 295 19.81 5.41 21.18
N GLY A 296 20.47 6.20 20.33
CA GLY A 296 21.85 6.65 20.56
C GLY A 296 22.94 5.59 20.30
N GLU A 297 22.60 4.31 20.12
CA GLU A 297 23.54 3.28 19.68
C GLU A 297 23.76 3.37 18.16
N GLU A 298 24.99 3.67 17.73
CA GLU A 298 25.38 3.58 16.33
C GLU A 298 25.79 2.14 15.98
N ILE A 299 25.12 1.55 14.99
CA ILE A 299 25.22 0.16 14.59
C ILE A 299 25.64 0.13 13.12
N THR A 300 26.90 -0.20 12.86
CA THR A 300 27.40 -0.39 11.49
C THR A 300 27.04 -1.78 10.98
N PHE A 301 26.46 -1.84 9.78
CA PHE A 301 26.16 -3.10 9.12
C PHE A 301 27.37 -3.63 8.35
N THR A 302 27.55 -4.96 8.41
CA THR A 302 28.61 -5.65 7.66
C THR A 302 28.06 -6.43 6.47
N GLN A 303 26.76 -6.78 6.52
CA GLN A 303 26.08 -7.61 5.53
C GLN A 303 24.60 -7.25 5.51
N GLY A 304 23.97 -7.35 4.35
CA GLY A 304 22.52 -7.23 4.22
C GLY A 304 22.06 -7.58 2.81
N LYS A 305 20.83 -8.10 2.73
CA LYS A 305 20.10 -8.33 1.49
C LYS A 305 18.75 -7.62 1.58
N PHE A 306 18.50 -6.73 0.62
CA PHE A 306 17.30 -5.91 0.57
C PHE A 306 16.52 -6.14 -0.73
N TRP A 307 15.27 -5.72 -0.69
CA TRP A 307 14.32 -5.75 -1.77
C TRP A 307 13.72 -4.35 -1.87
N PHE A 308 13.65 -3.83 -3.09
CA PHE A 308 13.01 -2.56 -3.38
C PHE A 308 11.81 -2.78 -4.29
N ASP A 309 10.67 -2.24 -3.91
CA ASP A 309 9.47 -2.18 -4.73
C ASP A 309 9.12 -0.74 -5.08
N HIS A 310 8.76 -0.54 -6.35
CA HIS A 310 8.06 0.65 -6.80
C HIS A 310 6.76 0.27 -7.49
N GLN A 311 5.65 0.69 -6.88
CA GLN A 311 4.31 0.41 -7.39
C GLN A 311 3.44 1.65 -7.31
N TRP A 312 2.59 1.83 -8.31
CA TRP A 312 1.65 2.93 -8.35
C TRP A 312 0.40 2.57 -9.14
N GLY A 313 -0.71 3.25 -8.84
CA GLY A 313 -1.91 3.13 -9.64
C GLY A 313 -3.16 3.67 -8.97
N ASN A 314 -4.29 3.04 -9.28
CA ASN A 314 -5.61 3.47 -8.83
C ASN A 314 -6.41 2.29 -8.29
N ALA A 315 -7.44 2.59 -7.49
CA ALA A 315 -8.43 1.61 -7.03
C ALA A 315 -7.84 0.47 -6.16
N LEU A 316 -6.68 0.69 -5.54
CA LEU A 316 -6.08 -0.20 -4.56
C LEU A 316 -6.42 0.26 -3.13
N GLU A 317 -6.00 1.49 -2.80
CA GLU A 317 -6.28 2.13 -1.52
C GLU A 317 -6.73 3.58 -1.73
N PRO A 318 -8.03 3.90 -1.59
CA PRO A 318 -9.18 3.00 -1.41
C PRO A 318 -9.49 2.14 -2.65
N LEU A 319 -10.28 1.07 -2.45
CA LEU A 319 -10.82 0.26 -3.55
C LEU A 319 -11.69 1.11 -4.48
N GLY A 320 -11.56 0.88 -5.79
CA GLY A 320 -12.25 1.67 -6.80
C GLY A 320 -13.04 0.86 -7.83
N ASN A 321 -13.93 1.53 -8.54
CA ASN A 321 -14.72 0.94 -9.62
C ASN A 321 -13.91 0.81 -10.91
N SER A 322 -14.19 -0.27 -11.64
CA SER A 322 -13.74 -0.43 -13.03
C SER A 322 -14.19 0.74 -13.90
N ARG A 323 -13.35 1.20 -14.83
CA ARG A 323 -13.76 2.20 -15.83
C ARG A 323 -14.62 1.64 -16.95
N CYS A 324 -14.59 0.32 -17.15
CA CYS A 324 -15.43 -0.34 -18.12
C CYS A 324 -16.89 -0.38 -17.67
N GLN A 325 -17.75 0.35 -18.37
CA GLN A 325 -19.21 0.36 -18.11
C GLN A 325 -19.82 -1.05 -18.11
N VAL A 326 -19.41 -1.93 -19.03
CA VAL A 326 -19.90 -3.33 -19.10
C VAL A 326 -19.50 -4.16 -17.88
N VAL A 327 -18.33 -3.90 -17.30
CA VAL A 327 -17.86 -4.58 -16.09
C VAL A 327 -18.64 -4.09 -14.87
N ARG A 328 -18.86 -2.77 -14.75
CA ARG A 328 -19.72 -2.20 -13.71
C ARG A 328 -21.16 -2.72 -13.80
N ALA A 329 -21.74 -2.75 -15.01
CA ALA A 329 -23.09 -3.29 -15.20
C ALA A 329 -23.19 -4.76 -14.77
N ALA A 330 -22.20 -5.58 -15.12
CA ALA A 330 -22.19 -6.98 -14.73
C ALA A 330 -22.00 -7.18 -13.22
N SER A 331 -21.15 -6.37 -12.55
CA SER A 331 -20.92 -6.50 -11.11
C SER A 331 -22.15 -6.17 -10.26
N MET A 332 -23.11 -5.40 -10.80
CA MET A 332 -24.41 -5.16 -10.12
C MET A 332 -25.28 -6.42 -10.04
N LEU A 333 -24.99 -7.44 -10.84
CA LEU A 333 -25.71 -8.71 -10.88
C LEU A 333 -25.08 -9.77 -9.98
N THR A 334 -23.99 -9.43 -9.29
CA THR A 334 -23.29 -10.32 -8.37
C THR A 334 -23.26 -9.78 -6.96
N LYS A 335 -22.91 -10.66 -6.02
CA LYS A 335 -22.72 -10.27 -4.62
C LYS A 335 -21.48 -9.36 -4.55
N PRO A 336 -21.58 -8.15 -3.97
CA PRO A 336 -20.41 -7.33 -3.70
C PRO A 336 -19.44 -8.08 -2.77
N SER A 337 -18.16 -8.05 -3.10
CA SER A 337 -17.10 -8.56 -2.23
C SER A 337 -17.06 -7.74 -0.95
N GLN A 338 -16.88 -8.42 0.19
CA GLN A 338 -16.65 -7.78 1.48
C GLN A 338 -15.16 -7.79 1.84
N SER A 339 -14.38 -8.70 1.26
CA SER A 339 -12.95 -8.78 1.50
C SER A 339 -12.17 -7.64 0.82
N ARG A 340 -11.20 -7.11 1.54
CA ARG A 340 -10.15 -6.19 1.08
C ARG A 340 -8.82 -6.61 1.72
N GLY A 341 -7.71 -6.34 1.03
CA GLY A 341 -6.36 -6.60 1.52
C GLY A 341 -5.66 -7.75 0.83
N TRP A 342 -4.45 -8.03 1.28
CA TRP A 342 -3.56 -9.05 0.74
C TRP A 342 -2.52 -9.45 1.79
N ASP A 343 -1.93 -10.62 1.57
CA ASP A 343 -0.64 -10.99 2.12
C ASP A 343 0.42 -10.92 1.01
N TRP A 344 1.55 -10.27 1.24
CA TRP A 344 2.69 -10.17 0.32
C TRP A 344 3.96 -10.69 0.99
N PHE A 345 4.84 -11.31 0.19
CA PHE A 345 6.09 -11.86 0.68
C PHE A 345 7.19 -11.72 -0.36
N MET A 346 8.41 -11.53 0.13
CA MET A 346 9.62 -11.76 -0.64
C MET A 346 10.51 -12.80 0.06
N ALA A 347 11.18 -13.62 -0.72
CA ALA A 347 12.15 -14.61 -0.28
C ALA A 347 13.47 -14.42 -1.02
N GLN A 348 14.57 -14.42 -0.27
CA GLN A 348 15.93 -14.43 -0.80
C GLN A 348 16.67 -15.63 -0.22
N PHE A 349 16.86 -16.64 -1.06
CA PHE A 349 17.50 -17.90 -0.67
C PHE A 349 19.02 -17.75 -0.59
N SER A 350 19.64 -18.70 0.10
CA SER A 350 21.07 -18.70 0.40
C SER A 350 21.94 -19.03 -0.83
N ASP A 351 21.33 -19.56 -1.89
CA ASP A 351 21.95 -19.86 -3.18
C ASP A 351 21.51 -18.89 -4.30
N ASP A 352 21.15 -17.67 -3.91
CA ASP A 352 20.82 -16.54 -4.79
C ASP A 352 19.56 -16.69 -5.65
N ARG A 353 18.76 -17.75 -5.45
CA ARG A 353 17.38 -17.80 -5.94
C ARG A 353 16.49 -16.87 -5.11
N GLU A 354 15.41 -16.39 -5.71
CA GLU A 354 14.51 -15.42 -5.08
C GLU A 354 13.04 -15.68 -5.45
N MET A 355 12.12 -15.21 -4.62
CA MET A 355 10.69 -15.24 -4.91
C MET A 355 9.98 -13.97 -4.45
N THR A 356 8.97 -13.57 -5.21
CA THR A 356 7.91 -12.66 -4.81
C THR A 356 6.62 -13.46 -4.78
N MET A 357 5.80 -13.31 -3.73
CA MET A 357 4.56 -14.06 -3.56
C MET A 357 3.47 -13.14 -3.03
N TYR A 358 2.23 -13.40 -3.44
CA TYR A 358 1.08 -12.66 -2.93
C TYR A 358 -0.18 -13.55 -2.87
N ALA A 359 -1.03 -13.26 -1.88
CA ALA A 359 -2.32 -13.88 -1.66
C ALA A 359 -3.36 -12.80 -1.34
N PRO A 360 -4.16 -12.34 -2.32
CA PRO A 360 -5.21 -11.36 -2.08
C PRO A 360 -6.32 -11.95 -1.19
N HIS A 361 -6.91 -11.11 -0.34
CA HIS A 361 -8.04 -11.52 0.49
C HIS A 361 -9.25 -11.89 -0.35
N THR A 362 -10.02 -12.87 0.14
CA THR A 362 -11.25 -13.31 -0.53
C THR A 362 -12.40 -13.50 0.45
N ASP A 363 -13.62 -13.38 -0.04
CA ASP A 363 -14.84 -13.63 0.74
C ASP A 363 -14.90 -15.05 1.36
N LYS A 364 -14.15 -16.02 0.81
CA LYS A 364 -14.06 -17.39 1.37
C LYS A 364 -13.39 -17.41 2.76
N ASN A 365 -12.60 -16.40 3.08
CA ASN A 365 -11.75 -16.32 4.27
C ASN A 365 -12.18 -15.25 5.28
N LEU A 366 -13.38 -14.66 5.13
CA LEU A 366 -13.86 -13.57 6.02
C LEU A 366 -13.77 -13.91 7.51
N ARG A 367 -13.89 -15.18 7.88
CA ARG A 367 -13.77 -15.65 9.27
C ARG A 367 -12.39 -15.44 9.91
N TYR A 368 -11.36 -15.11 9.12
CA TYR A 368 -9.99 -14.89 9.59
C TYR A 368 -9.64 -13.39 9.67
N TYR A 369 -10.44 -12.52 9.05
CA TYR A 369 -10.22 -11.07 9.05
C TYR A 369 -11.04 -10.41 10.16
N GLU A 370 -10.56 -9.29 10.67
CA GLU A 370 -11.15 -8.49 11.74
C GLU A 370 -11.36 -9.27 13.06
N GLN A 371 -10.52 -10.28 13.31
CA GLN A 371 -10.64 -11.15 14.48
C GLN A 371 -9.92 -10.54 15.69
N THR A 372 -10.66 -10.22 16.74
CA THR A 372 -10.14 -9.58 17.97
C THR A 372 -10.39 -10.41 19.25
N GLY A 373 -11.00 -11.59 19.11
CA GLY A 373 -11.34 -12.49 20.21
C GLY A 373 -10.14 -12.96 21.04
N GLU A 374 -10.43 -13.65 22.15
CA GLU A 374 -9.39 -14.18 23.05
C GLU A 374 -8.54 -15.26 22.39
N GLU A 375 -9.15 -16.09 21.55
CA GLU A 375 -8.49 -17.19 20.83
C GLU A 375 -8.13 -16.79 19.39
N PRO A 376 -7.01 -17.31 18.84
CA PRO A 376 -6.64 -17.09 17.44
C PRO A 376 -7.62 -17.81 16.49
N PRO A 377 -7.78 -17.35 15.23
CA PRO A 377 -8.80 -17.83 14.30
C PRO A 377 -8.54 -19.23 13.70
N GLY A 378 -7.55 -19.97 14.20
CA GLY A 378 -7.19 -21.32 13.74
C GLY A 378 -6.44 -21.34 12.41
N ASN A 379 -6.33 -22.52 11.79
CA ASN A 379 -5.56 -22.67 10.55
C ASN A 379 -6.28 -22.05 9.36
N MET A 380 -5.62 -21.17 8.61
CA MET A 380 -6.08 -20.64 7.33
C MET A 380 -5.30 -21.26 6.18
N THR A 381 -5.95 -21.51 5.04
CA THR A 381 -5.29 -22.04 3.84
C THR A 381 -5.83 -21.32 2.62
N VAL A 382 -4.94 -20.69 1.86
CA VAL A 382 -5.30 -19.82 0.72
C VAL A 382 -4.44 -20.14 -0.50
N PRO A 383 -4.94 -19.90 -1.72
CA PRO A 383 -4.08 -19.94 -2.90
C PRO A 383 -3.05 -18.81 -2.83
N VAL A 384 -1.81 -19.11 -3.24
CA VAL A 384 -0.74 -18.13 -3.39
C VAL A 384 -0.20 -18.16 -4.81
N LYS A 385 0.17 -16.99 -5.33
CA LYS A 385 0.80 -16.82 -6.64
C LYS A 385 2.06 -15.99 -6.48
N GLY A 386 2.89 -15.97 -7.52
CA GLY A 386 4.10 -15.19 -7.49
C GLY A 386 5.02 -15.46 -8.67
N GLN A 387 6.26 -15.03 -8.54
CA GLN A 387 7.32 -15.30 -9.50
C GLN A 387 8.56 -15.79 -8.76
N ILE A 388 9.22 -16.80 -9.31
CA ILE A 388 10.55 -17.25 -8.89
C ILE A 388 11.59 -16.70 -9.85
N ILE A 389 12.70 -16.23 -9.31
CA ILE A 389 13.91 -15.86 -10.04
C ILE A 389 14.96 -16.92 -9.74
N ASP A 390 15.46 -17.60 -10.77
CA ASP A 390 16.54 -18.57 -10.61
C ASP A 390 17.93 -17.90 -10.51
N SER A 391 18.97 -18.71 -10.28
CA SER A 391 20.36 -18.22 -10.17
C SER A 391 20.92 -17.64 -11.47
N GLU A 392 20.28 -17.92 -12.61
CA GLU A 392 20.62 -17.37 -13.92
C GLU A 392 19.75 -16.15 -14.28
N HIS A 393 18.92 -15.69 -13.34
CA HIS A 393 17.98 -14.58 -13.47
C HIS A 393 16.79 -14.82 -14.41
N ASN A 394 16.49 -16.08 -14.73
CA ASN A 394 15.25 -16.39 -15.44
C ASN A 394 14.06 -16.28 -14.48
N VAL A 395 12.97 -15.69 -14.97
CA VAL A 395 11.74 -15.47 -14.20
C VAL A 395 10.67 -16.47 -14.63
N VAL A 396 10.06 -17.15 -13.67
CA VAL A 396 8.97 -18.10 -13.92
C VAL A 396 7.79 -17.80 -12.99
N ASP A 397 6.60 -17.70 -13.57
CA ASP A 397 5.37 -17.57 -12.79
C ASP A 397 5.09 -18.86 -12.00
N MET A 398 4.70 -18.70 -10.74
CA MET A 398 4.44 -19.81 -9.83
C MET A 398 3.08 -19.69 -9.14
N LYS A 399 2.58 -20.84 -8.70
CA LYS A 399 1.34 -20.97 -7.95
C LYS A 399 1.45 -22.10 -6.93
N GLY A 400 0.76 -21.94 -5.83
CA GLY A 400 0.81 -22.85 -4.71
C GLY A 400 -0.30 -22.61 -3.70
N THR A 401 -0.07 -23.13 -2.50
CA THR A 401 -0.92 -22.93 -1.33
C THR A 401 -0.09 -22.31 -0.21
N LEU A 402 -0.69 -21.34 0.46
CA LEU A 402 -0.18 -20.76 1.70
C LEU A 402 -1.06 -21.25 2.86
N LYS A 403 -0.44 -21.81 3.90
CA LYS A 403 -1.10 -22.15 5.17
C LYS A 403 -0.57 -21.28 6.30
N VAL A 404 -1.47 -20.55 6.95
CA VAL A 404 -1.21 -19.84 8.21
C VAL A 404 -1.70 -20.69 9.36
N ASP A 405 -0.81 -21.02 10.29
CA ASP A 405 -1.11 -21.90 11.43
C ASP A 405 -0.59 -21.36 12.77
N LYS A 406 -0.03 -20.16 12.77
CA LYS A 406 0.30 -19.39 13.97
C LYS A 406 -0.14 -17.94 13.76
N TRP A 407 -0.62 -17.33 14.85
CA TRP A 407 -1.13 -15.97 14.86
C TRP A 407 -0.54 -15.22 16.05
N VAL A 408 -0.47 -13.90 15.92
CA VAL A 408 -0.02 -12.98 16.96
C VAL A 408 -1.00 -11.81 17.08
N LYS A 409 -1.23 -11.36 18.31
CA LYS A 409 -2.20 -10.29 18.59
C LYS A 409 -1.50 -8.94 18.56
N SER A 410 -2.05 -8.00 17.79
CA SER A 410 -1.57 -6.62 17.74
C SER A 410 -2.02 -5.85 18.99
N VAL A 411 -1.14 -5.79 19.98
CA VAL A 411 -1.41 -5.18 21.29
C VAL A 411 -0.63 -3.88 21.53
N LYS A 412 0.00 -3.34 20.48
CA LYS A 412 0.90 -2.19 20.56
C LYS A 412 0.63 -1.18 19.45
N SER A 413 1.05 0.06 19.69
CA SER A 413 1.05 1.16 18.73
C SER A 413 2.22 2.09 19.04
N SER A 414 2.88 2.62 18.01
CA SER A 414 3.98 3.59 18.17
C SER A 414 3.51 4.99 18.57
N ASP A 415 2.20 5.25 18.52
CA ASP A 415 1.55 6.48 18.97
C ASP A 415 0.07 6.13 19.27
N PRO A 416 -0.22 5.62 20.48
CA PRO A 416 -1.54 5.13 20.84
C PRO A 416 -2.60 6.23 20.96
N GLU A 417 -2.20 7.51 20.99
CA GLU A 417 -3.14 8.63 20.99
C GLU A 417 -3.82 8.77 19.63
N ASN A 418 -3.06 8.71 18.54
CA ASN A 418 -3.57 8.88 17.18
C ASN A 418 -3.86 7.55 16.45
N TYR A 419 -3.14 6.48 16.80
CA TYR A 419 -3.25 5.16 16.18
C TYR A 419 -3.66 4.12 17.22
N LEU A 420 -4.96 3.91 17.37
CA LEU A 420 -5.52 3.11 18.45
C LEU A 420 -5.20 1.62 18.29
N VAL A 421 -4.79 0.97 19.39
CA VAL A 421 -4.54 -0.47 19.45
C VAL A 421 -5.80 -1.25 19.07
N THR A 422 -5.68 -2.11 18.06
CA THR A 422 -6.84 -2.81 17.47
C THR A 422 -7.13 -4.16 18.15
N ASN A 423 -6.15 -4.76 18.84
CA ASN A 423 -6.24 -6.12 19.38
C ASN A 423 -6.53 -7.19 18.32
N THR A 424 -6.16 -6.94 17.06
CA THR A 424 -6.42 -7.85 15.94
C THR A 424 -5.40 -8.98 15.90
N TRP A 425 -5.84 -10.19 15.53
CA TRP A 425 -4.95 -11.31 15.19
C TRP A 425 -4.38 -11.17 13.79
N TYR A 426 -3.06 -11.24 13.68
CA TYR A 426 -2.31 -11.26 12.43
C TYR A 426 -1.59 -12.59 12.23
N PRO A 427 -1.37 -13.04 10.98
CA PRO A 427 -0.51 -14.18 10.68
C PRO A 427 0.90 -14.02 11.26
N ASP A 428 1.44 -15.10 11.86
CA ASP A 428 2.77 -15.12 12.49
C ASP A 428 3.61 -16.35 12.07
N ARG A 429 3.08 -17.17 11.16
CA ARG A 429 3.81 -18.27 10.50
C ARG A 429 3.12 -18.65 9.21
N TRP A 430 3.91 -18.72 8.14
CA TRP A 430 3.43 -18.97 6.78
C TRP A 430 4.12 -20.19 6.21
N ASN A 431 3.35 -21.22 5.87
CA ASN A 431 3.85 -22.46 5.29
C ASN A 431 3.45 -22.53 3.83
N PHE A 432 4.43 -22.55 2.94
CA PHE A 432 4.23 -22.55 1.50
C PHE A 432 4.39 -23.95 0.93
N GLN A 433 3.55 -24.27 -0.06
CA GLN A 433 3.68 -25.45 -0.90
C GLN A 433 3.37 -25.08 -2.35
N PHE A 434 4.38 -25.14 -3.21
CA PHE A 434 4.27 -24.78 -4.62
C PHE A 434 4.12 -26.00 -5.53
N GLN A 435 3.69 -25.74 -6.77
CA GLN A 435 3.61 -26.78 -7.80
C GLN A 435 4.99 -27.03 -8.45
N ASN A 436 5.04 -27.95 -9.41
CA ASN A 436 6.28 -28.46 -9.99
C ASN A 436 7.12 -27.47 -10.82
N MET A 437 6.63 -26.27 -11.11
CA MET A 437 7.46 -25.20 -11.70
C MET A 437 8.51 -24.67 -10.72
N VAL A 438 8.30 -24.87 -9.41
CA VAL A 438 9.29 -24.54 -8.38
C VAL A 438 10.20 -25.76 -8.15
N PRO A 439 11.54 -25.58 -8.11
CA PRO A 439 12.50 -26.63 -7.78
C PRO A 439 12.17 -27.32 -6.45
N GLU A 440 12.38 -28.64 -6.39
CA GLU A 440 11.91 -29.48 -5.28
C GLU A 440 12.44 -29.05 -3.91
N ASP A 441 13.68 -28.60 -3.85
CA ASP A 441 14.39 -28.19 -2.64
C ASP A 441 13.89 -26.88 -1.99
N ILE A 442 13.13 -26.08 -2.75
CA ILE A 442 12.47 -24.85 -2.30
C ILE A 442 10.97 -24.84 -2.60
N ARG A 443 10.40 -26.00 -2.95
CA ARG A 443 8.97 -26.16 -3.24
C ARG A 443 8.12 -26.06 -1.99
N GLU A 444 8.69 -26.40 -0.83
CA GLU A 444 8.05 -26.33 0.47
C GLU A 444 8.97 -25.64 1.47
N PHE A 445 8.48 -24.58 2.10
CA PHE A 445 9.20 -23.89 3.16
C PHE A 445 8.25 -23.14 4.10
N THR A 446 8.77 -22.81 5.27
CA THR A 446 8.09 -22.01 6.29
C THR A 446 8.82 -20.69 6.48
N MET A 447 8.05 -19.60 6.53
CA MET A 447 8.50 -18.29 6.98
C MET A 447 8.07 -18.07 8.43
N THR A 448 9.03 -17.68 9.28
CA THR A 448 8.80 -17.33 10.69
C THR A 448 9.40 -15.95 10.99
N PRO A 449 8.68 -15.04 11.66
CA PRO A 449 9.21 -13.75 12.09
C PRO A 449 10.49 -13.87 12.93
N ILE A 450 11.33 -12.84 12.86
CA ILE A 450 12.55 -12.76 13.68
C ILE A 450 12.27 -12.24 15.11
N VAL A 451 11.03 -11.84 15.40
CA VAL A 451 10.55 -11.37 16.71
C VAL A 451 9.30 -12.16 17.11
N GLU A 452 8.93 -12.16 18.39
CA GLU A 452 7.78 -12.92 18.91
C GLU A 452 6.52 -12.09 19.13
N GLY A 453 6.64 -10.77 19.37
CA GLY A 453 5.53 -9.88 19.72
C GLY A 453 4.68 -9.39 18.55
N GLY A 454 4.87 -9.96 17.37
CA GLY A 454 4.28 -9.50 16.12
C GLY A 454 5.03 -8.30 15.53
N GLN A 455 4.69 -7.99 14.28
CA GLN A 455 5.39 -6.96 13.50
C GLN A 455 4.39 -5.90 13.02
N THR A 456 3.44 -5.52 13.88
CA THR A 456 2.36 -4.60 13.48
C THR A 456 2.78 -3.14 13.47
N GLY A 457 2.22 -2.39 12.53
CA GLY A 457 2.38 -0.95 12.40
C GLY A 457 1.14 -0.30 11.77
N TYR A 458 1.18 1.01 11.60
CA TYR A 458 0.11 1.80 11.00
C TYR A 458 0.58 2.65 9.83
N ASN A 459 -0.28 2.82 8.84
CA ASN A 459 -0.17 3.88 7.85
C ASN A 459 -0.64 5.20 8.49
N ALA A 460 -0.15 6.33 8.00
CA ALA A 460 -0.59 7.65 8.46
C ALA A 460 -2.06 7.96 8.10
N SER A 461 -2.66 7.20 7.17
CA SER A 461 -4.11 7.20 6.92
C SER A 461 -4.93 6.46 7.99
N GLY A 462 -4.27 5.73 8.90
CA GLY A 462 -4.87 5.00 10.02
C GLY A 462 -5.02 3.49 9.82
N ALA A 463 -4.78 2.98 8.60
CA ALA A 463 -4.81 1.54 8.32
C ALA A 463 -3.72 0.80 9.11
N GLN A 464 -4.03 -0.37 9.68
CA GLN A 464 -3.05 -1.19 10.38
C GLN A 464 -2.59 -2.35 9.50
N TYR A 465 -1.29 -2.64 9.55
CA TYR A 465 -0.64 -3.73 8.85
C TYR A 465 0.25 -4.54 9.80
N SER A 466 0.69 -5.71 9.36
CA SER A 466 1.79 -6.46 9.98
C SER A 466 2.87 -6.69 8.94
N GLU A 467 4.08 -6.25 9.22
CA GLU A 467 5.16 -6.29 8.24
C GLU A 467 6.54 -6.35 8.89
N GLY A 468 7.35 -7.33 8.49
CA GLY A 468 8.71 -7.42 9.02
C GLY A 468 9.54 -8.60 8.53
N GLY A 469 10.77 -8.68 9.05
CA GLY A 469 11.76 -9.67 8.66
C GLY A 469 11.39 -11.08 9.09
N VAL A 470 11.60 -12.04 8.20
CA VAL A 470 11.34 -13.46 8.44
C VAL A 470 12.55 -14.33 8.09
N HIS A 471 12.67 -15.47 8.79
CA HIS A 471 13.57 -16.57 8.40
C HIS A 471 12.82 -17.61 7.59
N ILE A 472 13.51 -18.20 6.63
CA ILE A 472 12.98 -19.23 5.74
C ILE A 472 13.63 -20.56 6.08
N ARG A 473 12.83 -21.59 6.34
CA ARG A 473 13.31 -22.95 6.63
C ARG A 473 12.53 -24.00 5.84
N ASN A 474 13.17 -25.09 5.46
CA ASN A 474 12.47 -26.24 4.88
C ASN A 474 11.71 -27.04 5.96
N SER A 475 11.04 -28.12 5.55
CA SER A 475 10.30 -29.03 6.44
C SER A 475 11.15 -29.75 7.49
N GLU A 476 12.46 -29.88 7.26
CA GLU A 476 13.45 -30.45 8.19
C GLU A 476 14.01 -29.41 9.17
N GLY A 477 13.62 -28.13 9.03
CA GLY A 477 14.12 -27.02 9.85
C GLY A 477 15.47 -26.46 9.37
N ILE A 478 15.99 -26.90 8.22
CA ILE A 478 17.20 -26.37 7.61
C ILE A 478 16.93 -24.95 7.13
N PHE A 479 17.84 -24.03 7.48
CA PHE A 479 17.79 -22.64 7.04
C PHE A 479 18.04 -22.53 5.53
N LEU A 480 17.07 -21.96 4.82
CA LEU A 480 17.16 -21.74 3.37
C LEU A 480 17.49 -20.29 3.03
N GLY A 481 17.10 -19.32 3.86
CA GLY A 481 17.26 -17.91 3.53
C GLY A 481 16.48 -16.96 4.43
N LYS A 482 16.32 -15.73 3.97
CA LYS A 482 15.61 -14.66 4.68
C LYS A 482 14.58 -14.01 3.76
N GLY A 483 13.57 -13.38 4.35
CA GLY A 483 12.52 -12.72 3.60
C GLY A 483 11.91 -11.55 4.36
N PHE A 484 10.83 -11.04 3.79
CA PHE A 484 9.86 -10.17 4.45
C PHE A 484 8.46 -10.73 4.24
N ALA A 485 7.59 -10.50 5.21
CA ALA A 485 6.18 -10.84 5.14
C ALA A 485 5.35 -9.62 5.51
N GLU A 486 4.37 -9.29 4.67
CA GLU A 486 3.39 -8.23 4.84
C GLU A 486 1.98 -8.84 4.85
N SER A 487 1.14 -8.38 5.78
CA SER A 487 -0.28 -8.74 5.90
C SER A 487 -1.09 -7.47 6.16
N VAL A 488 -1.95 -7.06 5.23
CA VAL A 488 -2.73 -5.81 5.32
C VAL A 488 -4.24 -6.06 5.39
N TYR A 489 -4.98 -5.15 6.04
CA TYR A 489 -6.46 -5.25 6.25
C TYR A 489 -6.93 -6.50 6.98
N TYR A 490 -6.13 -7.03 7.91
CA TYR A 490 -6.67 -7.94 8.93
C TYR A 490 -7.42 -7.17 10.01
N ALA A 491 -7.09 -5.90 10.26
CA ALA A 491 -7.76 -5.08 11.27
C ALA A 491 -8.86 -4.19 10.68
N ASN A 492 -9.93 -4.02 11.43
CA ASN A 492 -10.92 -2.97 11.17
C ASN A 492 -10.38 -1.62 11.64
N ALA A 493 -9.72 -0.90 10.74
CA ALA A 493 -9.11 0.40 11.04
C ALA A 493 -10.08 1.59 10.95
N LEU A 494 -11.39 1.36 10.78
CA LEU A 494 -12.36 2.43 10.54
C LEU A 494 -12.41 3.46 11.69
N LYS A 495 -12.22 2.99 12.92
CA LYS A 495 -12.16 3.87 14.10
C LYS A 495 -10.99 4.86 14.02
N ASN A 496 -9.81 4.39 13.59
CA ASN A 496 -8.64 5.26 13.41
C ASN A 496 -8.87 6.25 12.26
N MET A 497 -9.42 5.78 11.14
CA MET A 497 -9.74 6.66 10.01
C MET A 497 -10.73 7.75 10.40
N PHE A 498 -11.76 7.44 11.20
CA PHE A 498 -12.67 8.44 11.75
C PHE A 498 -11.97 9.43 12.66
N HIS A 499 -11.18 8.95 13.62
CA HIS A 499 -10.41 9.80 14.52
C HIS A 499 -9.52 10.78 13.76
N LEU A 500 -8.72 10.30 12.80
CA LEU A 500 -7.82 11.12 11.98
C LEU A 500 -8.57 12.07 11.02
N ALA A 501 -9.77 11.67 10.56
CA ALA A 501 -10.64 12.52 9.76
C ALA A 501 -11.43 13.57 10.57
N GLY A 502 -11.32 13.56 11.90
CA GLY A 502 -12.12 14.43 12.78
C GLY A 502 -13.59 14.02 12.90
N LEU A 503 -13.93 12.77 12.53
CA LEU A 503 -15.29 12.24 12.55
C LEU A 503 -15.59 11.50 13.86
N GLN A 504 -16.84 11.59 14.31
CA GLN A 504 -17.32 10.79 15.43
C GLN A 504 -17.60 9.34 15.02
N ASP A 505 -17.13 8.40 15.83
CA ASP A 505 -17.37 6.97 15.66
C ASP A 505 -18.74 6.56 16.22
N THR A 506 -19.81 6.77 15.44
CA THR A 506 -21.17 6.34 15.80
C THR A 506 -21.65 5.16 14.95
N PRO A 507 -22.62 4.35 15.43
CA PRO A 507 -23.23 3.29 14.63
C PRO A 507 -23.80 3.78 13.29
N GLU A 508 -24.38 4.99 13.26
CA GLU A 508 -24.91 5.61 12.04
C GLU A 508 -23.78 5.94 11.07
N MET A 509 -22.68 6.52 11.54
CA MET A 509 -21.52 6.84 10.71
C MET A 509 -20.87 5.57 10.15
N ARG A 510 -20.69 4.53 10.98
CA ARG A 510 -20.18 3.21 10.54
C ARG A 510 -21.05 2.62 9.43
N LYS A 511 -22.37 2.64 9.61
CA LYS A 511 -23.31 2.14 8.60
C LYS A 511 -23.25 2.91 7.28
N LEU A 512 -22.93 4.21 7.31
CA LEU A 512 -22.73 4.99 6.08
C LEU A 512 -21.46 4.56 5.32
N MET A 513 -20.43 4.06 6.02
CA MET A 513 -19.16 3.62 5.43
C MET A 513 -19.19 2.18 4.89
N GLU A 514 -20.19 1.39 5.26
CA GLU A 514 -20.44 0.10 4.62
C GLU A 514 -20.69 0.27 3.11
N PRO A 515 -20.11 -0.60 2.25
CA PRO A 515 -20.38 -0.58 0.82
C PRO A 515 -21.89 -0.74 0.53
N PRO A 516 -22.54 0.22 -0.15
CA PRO A 516 -23.97 0.13 -0.43
C PRO A 516 -24.26 -0.95 -1.48
N GLY A 517 -25.33 -1.72 -1.26
CA GLY A 517 -25.83 -2.68 -2.24
C GLY A 517 -26.56 -2.01 -3.42
N PRO A 518 -26.63 -2.67 -4.60
CA PRO A 518 -27.37 -2.15 -5.74
C PRO A 518 -28.89 -2.15 -5.50
N SER A 519 -29.55 -1.03 -5.82
CA SER A 519 -31.01 -0.93 -5.76
C SER A 519 -31.70 -1.82 -6.81
N SER A 520 -32.98 -2.16 -6.61
CA SER A 520 -33.75 -2.97 -7.56
C SER A 520 -33.80 -2.34 -8.96
N LEU A 521 -33.91 -1.00 -9.03
CA LEU A 521 -33.87 -0.28 -10.31
C LEU A 521 -32.49 -0.39 -10.97
N LEU A 522 -31.40 -0.29 -10.20
CA LEU A 522 -30.04 -0.42 -10.72
C LEU A 522 -29.79 -1.85 -11.24
N LYS A 523 -30.25 -2.87 -10.51
CA LYS A 523 -30.24 -4.27 -10.97
C LYS A 523 -31.01 -4.45 -12.27
N LEU A 524 -32.24 -3.92 -12.36
CA LEU A 524 -33.06 -4.00 -13.58
C LEU A 524 -32.36 -3.33 -14.78
N LYS A 525 -31.84 -2.11 -14.60
CA LYS A 525 -31.06 -1.41 -15.64
C LYS A 525 -29.86 -2.25 -16.09
N SER A 526 -29.18 -2.89 -15.14
CA SER A 526 -28.03 -3.76 -15.40
C SER A 526 -28.43 -5.01 -16.19
N ILE A 527 -29.55 -5.66 -15.83
CA ILE A 527 -30.09 -6.81 -16.56
C ILE A 527 -30.42 -6.42 -18.00
N LEU A 528 -31.17 -5.33 -18.19
CA LEU A 528 -31.56 -4.86 -19.53
C LEU A 528 -30.33 -4.49 -20.38
N TYR A 529 -29.35 -3.83 -19.77
CA TYR A 529 -28.10 -3.50 -20.44
C TYR A 529 -27.34 -4.77 -20.84
N MET A 530 -27.22 -5.74 -19.93
CA MET A 530 -26.52 -7.00 -20.20
C MET A 530 -27.30 -7.98 -21.08
N ALA A 531 -28.62 -7.80 -21.26
CA ALA A 531 -29.42 -8.61 -22.17
C ALA A 531 -29.06 -8.39 -23.64
N TRP A 532 -28.44 -7.26 -23.99
CA TRP A 532 -28.02 -6.97 -25.35
C TRP A 532 -26.73 -7.73 -25.71
N PRO A 533 -26.72 -8.65 -26.70
CA PRO A 533 -25.56 -9.50 -26.98
C PRO A 533 -24.21 -8.80 -27.24
N PRO A 534 -24.13 -7.60 -27.87
CA PRO A 534 -22.89 -6.85 -28.00
C PRO A 534 -22.24 -6.51 -26.66
N HIS A 535 -23.01 -6.22 -25.60
CA HIS A 535 -22.46 -5.93 -24.28
C HIS A 535 -21.87 -7.18 -23.63
N GLN A 536 -22.51 -8.34 -23.80
CA GLN A 536 -21.97 -9.62 -23.34
C GLN A 536 -20.65 -9.96 -24.06
N ARG A 537 -20.58 -9.75 -25.38
CA ARG A 537 -19.33 -9.93 -26.15
C ARG A 537 -18.23 -8.97 -25.70
N LYS A 538 -18.57 -7.70 -25.46
CA LYS A 538 -17.62 -6.68 -24.97
C LYS A 538 -17.11 -7.03 -23.57
N LEU A 539 -18.00 -7.48 -22.68
CA LEU A 539 -17.63 -7.98 -21.35
C LEU A 539 -16.65 -9.16 -21.48
N LYS A 540 -17.01 -10.19 -22.26
CA LYS A 540 -16.16 -11.36 -22.48
C LYS A 540 -14.75 -10.95 -22.96
N LYS A 541 -14.66 -10.10 -23.98
CA LYS A 541 -13.38 -9.60 -24.49
C LYS A 541 -12.56 -8.85 -23.43
N LYS A 542 -13.21 -8.01 -22.63
CA LYS A 542 -12.51 -7.28 -21.55
C LYS A 542 -12.02 -8.24 -20.47
N LEU A 543 -12.83 -9.22 -20.06
CA LEU A 543 -12.43 -10.22 -19.08
C LEU A 543 -11.29 -11.13 -19.57
N GLU A 544 -11.31 -11.54 -20.83
CA GLU A 544 -10.21 -12.29 -21.44
C GLU A 544 -8.90 -11.51 -21.36
N LYS A 545 -8.91 -10.23 -21.76
CA LYS A 545 -7.74 -9.35 -21.62
C LYS A 545 -7.31 -9.21 -20.15
N CYS A 546 -8.26 -9.04 -19.25
CA CYS A 546 -8.00 -8.91 -17.82
C CYS A 546 -7.39 -10.19 -17.21
N LEU A 547 -7.79 -11.38 -17.69
CA LEU A 547 -7.18 -12.67 -17.33
C LEU A 547 -5.74 -12.79 -17.84
N GLU A 548 -5.48 -12.33 -19.07
CA GLU A 548 -4.11 -12.26 -19.61
C GLU A 548 -3.21 -11.38 -18.73
N GLN A 549 -3.78 -10.33 -18.12
CA GLN A 549 -3.11 -9.43 -17.17
C GLN A 549 -3.09 -9.95 -15.72
N GLY A 550 -3.35 -11.24 -15.49
CA GLY A 550 -3.12 -11.91 -14.20
C GLY A 550 -4.28 -11.88 -13.20
N LEU A 551 -5.47 -11.36 -13.56
CA LEU A 551 -6.63 -11.43 -12.67
C LEU A 551 -6.95 -12.88 -12.28
N PRO A 552 -7.11 -13.20 -10.98
CA PRO A 552 -7.46 -14.56 -10.56
C PRO A 552 -8.80 -15.00 -11.16
N VAL A 553 -8.87 -16.24 -11.64
CA VAL A 553 -10.09 -16.85 -12.21
C VAL A 553 -11.22 -16.86 -11.16
N ASP A 554 -10.91 -17.10 -9.89
CA ASP A 554 -11.86 -17.00 -8.77
C ASP A 554 -12.50 -15.61 -8.63
N PHE A 555 -11.79 -14.55 -9.04
CA PHE A 555 -12.28 -13.17 -9.08
C PHE A 555 -13.24 -12.93 -10.25
N ILE A 556 -13.24 -13.81 -11.25
CA ILE A 556 -14.20 -13.80 -12.36
C ILE A 556 -15.40 -14.66 -11.98
N GLU A 557 -15.19 -15.85 -11.43
CA GLU A 557 -16.29 -16.73 -11.03
C GLU A 557 -17.23 -16.12 -9.99
N SER A 558 -16.70 -15.34 -9.03
CA SER A 558 -17.50 -14.59 -8.06
C SER A 558 -18.28 -13.40 -8.65
N TYR A 559 -17.83 -12.87 -9.79
CA TYR A 559 -18.44 -11.73 -10.51
C TYR A 559 -19.36 -12.13 -11.68
N PHE A 560 -19.48 -13.42 -12.04
CA PHE A 560 -20.30 -13.84 -13.21
C PHE A 560 -21.29 -15.01 -12.99
N SER A 561 -21.51 -15.50 -11.77
CA SER A 561 -22.66 -16.39 -11.48
C SER A 561 -23.82 -15.62 -10.86
N PRO A 562 -24.87 -15.29 -11.65
CA PRO A 562 -26.09 -16.10 -11.56
C PRO A 562 -26.94 -16.19 -12.85
N LEU A 563 -26.37 -16.09 -14.06
CA LEU A 563 -27.16 -16.26 -15.30
C LEU A 563 -27.29 -17.75 -15.68
N PRO A 564 -28.50 -18.36 -15.63
CA PRO A 564 -28.70 -19.72 -16.10
C PRO A 564 -28.44 -19.77 -17.62
N GLY A 565 -27.35 -20.43 -18.01
CA GLY A 565 -26.93 -20.57 -19.42
C GLY A 565 -25.47 -20.17 -19.71
N PHE A 566 -24.78 -19.46 -18.81
CA PHE A 566 -23.36 -19.11 -19.02
C PHE A 566 -22.41 -20.31 -18.75
N CYS A 567 -22.80 -21.21 -17.83
CA CYS A 567 -22.02 -22.40 -17.45
C CYS A 567 -21.83 -23.44 -18.57
N SER A 568 -22.69 -23.50 -19.59
CA SER A 568 -22.59 -24.51 -20.64
C SER A 568 -21.53 -24.21 -21.69
N PHE A 569 -21.06 -22.96 -21.79
CA PHE A 569 -20.07 -22.53 -22.79
C PHE A 569 -18.61 -22.58 -22.30
N TRP A 570 -18.37 -22.54 -20.99
CA TRP A 570 -17.02 -22.53 -20.40
C TRP A 570 -16.44 -23.93 -20.11
N LYS A 571 -17.22 -25.00 -20.27
CA LYS A 571 -16.76 -26.40 -20.09
C LYS A 571 -16.10 -27.02 -21.32
N GLN A 572 -15.79 -26.26 -22.38
CA GLN A 572 -15.02 -26.78 -23.51
C GLN A 572 -13.53 -26.47 -23.33
N PRO A 573 -12.64 -27.49 -23.31
CA PRO A 573 -11.22 -27.27 -23.18
C PRO A 573 -10.70 -26.53 -24.42
N ALA A 574 -10.08 -25.37 -24.20
CA ALA A 574 -9.36 -24.65 -25.24
C ALA A 574 -8.13 -25.47 -25.65
N HIS A 575 -8.23 -26.21 -26.76
CA HIS A 575 -7.08 -26.74 -27.46
C HIS A 575 -6.18 -25.57 -27.90
N ARG A 576 -5.06 -25.35 -27.21
CA ARG A 576 -3.95 -24.55 -27.73
C ARG A 576 -3.47 -25.18 -29.03
N LYS A 577 -3.66 -24.52 -30.17
CA LYS A 577 -2.87 -24.80 -31.37
C LYS A 577 -1.52 -24.07 -31.22
N LYS A 578 -0.47 -24.83 -31.57
CA LYS A 578 0.95 -24.50 -31.50
C LYS A 578 1.30 -23.16 -32.14
#